data_AF-A0A812K1F9-F1
#
_entry.id   AF-A0A812K1F9-F1
#
_cell.length_a   1.000
_cell.length_b   1.000
_cell.length_c   1.000
_cell.angle_alpha   90.00
_cell.angle_beta   90.00
_cell.angle_gamma   90.00
#
_symmetry.space_group_name_H-M   'P 1'
#
loop_
_entity.id
_entity.type
_entity.pdbx_description
1 polymer ?
#
loop_
_entity_poly.entity_id
_entity_poly.type
_entity_poly.pdbx_seq_one_letter_code
_entity_poly.pdbx_strand_id
1 'polypeptide(L)'
;ETQRAIAQCMARVDELQSEMRQGNEHKIEVCSGQVVSKPAAISPEKALEEPKEPVPLGESTWNALLVIGFTGAGCFDSMVASHRIGSARRWRMGAAHDHKHLDLAGTSLVSRVCNGDSSLIMSNQQATLIGQVNAYLGLTDSQLTPDGLSPGTVLCVLCMFWWCLYLCRELRSILSSVEALWHVPHGPTELVDGVLSSVSMPRRCLFYTLRFSKAAISCMLLGAGILWLANTTSVGRLMLNAVALKSLLELDTIVYGAVMPRKFQVSIKKLKPLHIRNSVLRSQMESLLLVLLFAVAMVLTWSQLVAPLSATMQDLKREYCAGNQDFVVGINDHHGVAVVRPTVQFSDDLLSGPVEQEVREYALSSSQTQLLATFNNTRDFERMRLETFATSTTQSLKCDDFDNWFLRGQGDAIPDRYAPYWWSAAIGLGLPSTSTCADMAAHCHDPDSQLLRMVCSVTCGCTDPAANAMYKVRAQGCLQQCRNEVQFWTSELPCEDVEADSPAWQTFWDLYPSAMEAFYGASDSQRSQLQTLAQNMKDSGCSLLAPDLEANDPLTEVRFCDGHPQLFAPLSQLCPATCCTSSSAFCPSSCSA
;
A
#
# COMPACT_ATOMS: atom_id res chain seq x y z
N GLU A 1 -13.99 -24.58 8.17
CA GLU A 1 -13.28 -25.69 7.50
C GLU A 1 -11.91 -25.29 6.97
N THR A 2 -11.76 -24.13 6.34
CA THR A 2 -10.48 -23.60 5.84
C THR A 2 -9.39 -23.50 6.91
N GLN A 3 -9.70 -23.02 8.12
CA GLN A 3 -8.74 -22.99 9.23
C GLN A 3 -8.29 -24.40 9.69
N ARG A 4 -9.17 -25.42 9.60
CA ARG A 4 -8.80 -26.82 9.89
C ARG A 4 -7.84 -27.36 8.83
N ALA A 5 -8.09 -27.05 7.56
CA ALA A 5 -7.20 -27.46 6.46
C ALA A 5 -5.82 -26.79 6.58
N ILE A 6 -5.76 -25.50 6.96
CA ILE A 6 -4.50 -24.80 7.20
C ILE A 6 -3.75 -25.40 8.39
N ALA A 7 -4.44 -25.69 9.50
CA ALA A 7 -3.83 -26.32 10.67
C ALA A 7 -3.27 -27.73 10.37
N GLN A 8 -4.00 -28.53 9.59
CA GLN A 8 -3.52 -29.85 9.15
C GLN A 8 -2.32 -29.75 8.20
N CYS A 9 -2.29 -28.74 7.33
CA CYS A 9 -1.16 -28.51 6.43
C CYS A 9 0.10 -28.07 7.20
N MET A 10 -0.04 -27.17 8.18
CA MET A 10 1.05 -26.72 9.05
C MET A 10 1.64 -27.88 9.87
N ALA A 11 0.78 -28.71 10.47
CA ALA A 11 1.23 -29.89 11.23
C ALA A 11 2.02 -30.88 10.36
N ARG A 12 1.65 -31.04 9.08
CA ARG A 12 2.36 -31.91 8.13
C ARG A 12 3.73 -31.34 7.73
N VAL A 13 3.85 -30.03 7.67
CA VAL A 13 5.12 -29.34 7.38
C VAL A 13 6.09 -29.48 8.56
N ASP A 14 5.60 -29.36 9.80
CA ASP A 14 6.42 -29.54 11.00
C ASP A 14 6.91 -31.00 11.14
N GLU A 15 6.05 -31.98 10.82
CA GLU A 15 6.41 -33.41 10.77
C GLU A 15 7.57 -33.66 9.77
N LEU A 16 7.45 -33.14 8.54
CA LEU A 16 8.50 -33.28 7.51
C LEU A 16 9.80 -32.55 7.88
N GLN A 17 9.74 -31.40 8.54
CA GLN A 17 10.94 -30.73 9.03
C GLN A 17 11.65 -31.53 10.13
N SER A 18 10.90 -32.21 11.00
CA SER A 18 11.47 -33.06 12.05
C SER A 18 12.17 -34.30 11.47
N GLU A 19 11.59 -34.91 10.44
CA GLU A 19 12.19 -36.06 9.73
C GLU A 19 13.49 -35.66 9.00
N MET A 20 13.53 -34.47 8.38
CA MET A 20 14.77 -33.99 7.75
C MET A 20 15.89 -33.69 8.76
N ARG A 21 15.54 -33.21 9.97
CA ARG A 21 16.54 -33.00 11.03
C ARG A 21 17.14 -34.32 11.51
N GLN A 22 16.31 -35.34 11.75
CA GLN A 22 16.79 -36.67 12.13
C GLN A 22 17.64 -37.34 11.03
N GLY A 23 17.28 -37.15 9.76
CA GLY A 23 18.06 -37.66 8.63
C GLY A 23 19.46 -37.04 8.51
N ASN A 24 19.64 -35.79 8.95
CA ASN A 24 20.94 -35.12 8.92
C ASN A 24 21.85 -35.54 10.09
N GLU A 25 21.30 -35.84 11.27
CA GLU A 25 22.08 -36.30 12.42
C GLU A 25 22.68 -37.70 12.17
N HIS A 26 21.94 -38.59 11.52
CA HIS A 26 22.44 -39.93 11.15
C HIS A 26 23.56 -39.91 10.09
N LYS A 27 23.68 -38.82 9.32
CA LYS A 27 24.70 -38.69 8.27
C LYS A 27 26.03 -38.15 8.79
N ILE A 28 26.04 -37.53 9.98
CA ILE A 28 27.23 -36.93 10.60
C ILE A 28 28.02 -37.97 11.42
N GLU A 29 27.37 -39.01 11.96
CA GLU A 29 28.05 -40.07 12.73
C GLU A 29 28.87 -41.05 11.87
N VAL A 30 28.63 -41.15 10.57
CA VAL A 30 29.28 -42.15 9.69
C VAL A 30 30.64 -41.68 9.13
N CYS A 31 31.00 -40.40 9.28
CA CYS A 31 32.24 -39.85 8.69
C CYS A 31 33.41 -39.65 9.65
N SER A 32 33.30 -40.03 10.93
CA SER A 32 34.39 -39.86 11.91
C SER A 32 35.00 -41.20 12.31
N GLY A 33 35.90 -41.74 11.50
CA GLY A 33 36.71 -42.88 11.93
C GLY A 33 37.43 -43.64 10.83
N GLN A 34 38.50 -43.09 10.26
CA GLN A 34 39.66 -43.91 9.91
C GLN A 34 40.92 -43.07 9.67
N VAL A 35 41.89 -43.28 10.58
CA VAL A 35 43.29 -42.86 10.50
C VAL A 35 44.03 -43.88 9.63
N VAL A 36 44.58 -43.48 8.48
CA VAL A 36 45.58 -44.29 7.75
C VAL A 36 46.67 -43.39 7.14
N SER A 37 47.88 -43.93 7.26
CA SER A 37 49.23 -43.42 7.07
C SER A 37 49.73 -43.18 5.63
N LYS A 38 50.61 -42.16 5.52
CA LYS A 38 51.87 -42.03 4.73
C LYS A 38 51.85 -42.32 3.21
N PRO A 39 52.27 -41.37 2.33
CA PRO A 39 52.27 -41.59 0.89
C PRO A 39 53.58 -42.24 0.41
N ALA A 40 53.43 -43.30 -0.40
CA ALA A 40 54.46 -43.82 -1.28
C ALA A 40 54.20 -43.35 -2.72
N ALA A 41 55.28 -43.11 -3.45
CA ALA A 41 55.32 -42.56 -4.80
C ALA A 41 54.50 -43.36 -5.82
N ILE A 42 53.73 -42.66 -6.65
CA ILE A 42 52.97 -43.21 -7.78
C ILE A 42 53.51 -42.63 -9.09
N SER A 43 53.75 -43.56 -10.01
CA SER A 43 54.18 -43.46 -11.42
C SER A 43 53.17 -42.70 -12.29
N PRO A 44 53.52 -42.29 -13.54
CA PRO A 44 52.70 -41.38 -14.33
C PRO A 44 51.40 -42.06 -14.79
N GLU A 45 50.30 -41.44 -14.39
CA GLU A 45 48.93 -41.82 -14.67
C GLU A 45 48.60 -41.63 -16.16
N LYS A 46 48.22 -42.72 -16.82
CA LYS A 46 47.59 -42.71 -18.14
C LYS A 46 46.28 -41.94 -18.01
N ALA A 47 46.09 -40.95 -18.88
CA ALA A 47 44.83 -40.26 -19.09
C ALA A 47 43.69 -41.28 -19.25
N LEU A 48 42.81 -41.32 -18.25
CA LEU A 48 41.59 -42.11 -18.25
C LEU A 48 40.60 -41.41 -19.20
N GLU A 49 40.47 -41.91 -20.43
CA GLU A 49 39.39 -41.49 -21.32
C GLU A 49 38.04 -41.88 -20.70
N GLU A 50 37.24 -40.89 -20.31
CA GLU A 50 35.84 -41.10 -19.91
C GLU A 50 35.08 -41.78 -21.06
N PRO A 51 34.36 -42.90 -20.79
CA PRO A 51 33.55 -43.56 -21.81
C PRO A 51 32.40 -42.64 -22.23
N LYS A 52 32.44 -42.14 -23.48
CA LYS A 52 31.35 -41.38 -24.09
C LYS A 52 30.06 -42.19 -24.10
N GLU A 53 29.06 -41.71 -23.36
CA GLU A 53 27.76 -42.33 -23.28
C GLU A 53 26.96 -42.21 -24.61
N PRO A 54 26.16 -43.22 -24.93
CA PRO A 54 25.40 -43.28 -26.17
C PRO A 54 24.10 -42.46 -26.13
N VAL A 55 23.69 -41.97 -27.30
CA VAL A 55 22.67 -40.93 -27.40
C VAL A 55 21.21 -41.49 -27.32
N PRO A 56 20.34 -40.99 -26.41
CA PRO A 56 18.99 -41.53 -26.12
C PRO A 56 17.93 -41.33 -27.22
N LEU A 57 16.82 -42.10 -27.15
CA LEU A 57 15.70 -42.13 -28.12
C LEU A 57 14.28 -41.88 -27.53
N GLY A 58 14.11 -41.63 -26.21
CA GLY A 58 12.79 -41.66 -25.53
C GLY A 58 12.27 -40.34 -24.93
N GLU A 59 12.88 -39.20 -25.23
CA GLU A 59 12.82 -37.97 -24.40
C GLU A 59 11.70 -36.96 -24.73
N SER A 60 10.88 -37.20 -25.77
CA SER A 60 10.09 -36.11 -26.39
C SER A 60 8.75 -35.75 -25.73
N THR A 61 8.14 -36.65 -24.97
CA THR A 61 6.72 -36.51 -24.58
C THR A 61 6.52 -35.63 -23.33
N TRP A 62 7.41 -35.72 -22.34
CA TRP A 62 7.27 -34.98 -21.07
C TRP A 62 7.63 -33.49 -21.21
N ASN A 63 8.63 -33.20 -22.03
CA ASN A 63 9.07 -31.82 -22.23
C ASN A 63 8.06 -30.98 -23.03
N ALA A 64 7.30 -31.58 -23.95
CA ALA A 64 6.23 -30.88 -24.66
C ALA A 64 5.11 -30.41 -23.71
N LEU A 65 4.80 -31.20 -22.68
CA LEU A 65 3.80 -30.89 -21.65
C LEU A 65 4.24 -29.74 -20.74
N LEU A 66 5.53 -29.67 -20.40
CA LEU A 66 6.11 -28.54 -19.67
C LEU A 66 6.06 -27.25 -20.51
N VAL A 67 6.39 -27.33 -21.80
CA VAL A 67 6.48 -26.12 -22.63
C VAL A 67 5.12 -25.47 -22.91
N ILE A 68 4.06 -26.25 -23.13
CA ILE A 68 2.71 -25.70 -23.36
C ILE A 68 2.22 -24.89 -22.15
N GLY A 69 2.69 -25.20 -20.94
CA GLY A 69 2.43 -24.39 -19.75
C GLY A 69 3.17 -23.05 -19.68
N PHE A 70 4.32 -22.91 -20.37
CA PHE A 70 5.21 -21.74 -20.23
C PHE A 70 5.07 -20.69 -21.34
N THR A 71 4.62 -21.05 -22.55
CA THR A 71 4.51 -20.09 -23.68
C THR A 71 3.45 -18.99 -23.49
N GLY A 72 2.55 -19.13 -22.51
CA GLY A 72 1.59 -18.08 -22.15
C GLY A 72 2.20 -16.91 -21.37
N ALA A 73 3.40 -17.02 -20.80
CA ALA A 73 3.88 -16.05 -19.80
C ALA A 73 4.48 -14.74 -20.38
N GLY A 74 5.09 -14.78 -21.58
CA GLY A 74 5.90 -13.65 -22.06
C GLY A 74 5.11 -12.38 -22.42
N CYS A 75 3.88 -12.50 -22.92
CA CYS A 75 3.02 -11.34 -23.19
C CYS A 75 2.35 -10.81 -21.90
N PHE A 76 2.23 -11.66 -20.87
CA PHE A 76 1.62 -11.29 -19.60
C PHE A 76 2.53 -10.42 -18.74
N ASP A 77 3.85 -10.52 -18.86
CA ASP A 77 4.77 -9.80 -17.96
C ASP A 77 4.69 -8.27 -18.11
N SER A 78 4.50 -7.74 -19.32
CA SER A 78 4.26 -6.29 -19.52
C SER A 78 2.96 -5.83 -18.86
N MET A 79 1.95 -6.70 -18.81
CA MET A 79 0.68 -6.41 -18.14
C MET A 79 0.83 -6.49 -16.61
N VAL A 80 1.60 -7.45 -16.09
CA VAL A 80 1.87 -7.59 -14.66
C VAL A 80 2.70 -6.41 -14.14
N ALA A 81 3.69 -5.94 -14.91
CA ALA A 81 4.51 -4.78 -14.58
C ALA A 81 3.66 -3.52 -14.39
N SER A 82 2.82 -3.18 -15.37
CA SER A 82 1.95 -2.00 -15.31
C SER A 82 0.95 -2.09 -14.15
N HIS A 83 0.40 -3.27 -13.87
CA HIS A 83 -0.47 -3.48 -12.71
C HIS A 83 0.23 -3.27 -11.37
N ARG A 84 1.50 -3.69 -11.24
CA ARG A 84 2.29 -3.44 -10.02
C ARG A 84 2.58 -1.96 -9.81
N ILE A 85 2.94 -1.24 -10.87
CA ILE A 85 3.15 0.22 -10.83
C ILE A 85 1.85 0.93 -10.41
N GLY A 86 0.70 0.58 -11.01
CA GLY A 86 -0.58 1.15 -10.62
C GLY A 86 -1.00 0.81 -9.17
N SER A 87 -0.60 -0.36 -8.67
CA SER A 87 -0.84 -0.76 -7.28
C SER A 87 0.07 0.01 -6.30
N ALA A 88 1.33 0.24 -6.67
CA ALA A 88 2.26 1.10 -5.93
C ALA A 88 1.73 2.53 -5.82
N ARG A 89 1.26 3.10 -6.95
CA ARG A 89 0.67 4.44 -6.99
C ARG A 89 -0.58 4.56 -6.11
N ARG A 90 -1.50 3.58 -6.18
CA ARG A 90 -2.70 3.57 -5.32
C ARG A 90 -2.36 3.43 -3.84
N TRP A 91 -1.42 2.54 -3.50
CA TRP A 91 -0.93 2.40 -2.14
C TRP A 91 -0.34 3.73 -1.64
N ARG A 92 0.46 4.40 -2.48
CA ARG A 92 1.09 5.67 -2.17
C ARG A 92 0.08 6.76 -1.87
N MET A 93 -0.90 6.96 -2.74
CA MET A 93 -1.92 8.00 -2.58
C MET A 93 -2.92 7.71 -1.47
N GLY A 94 -3.07 6.45 -1.05
CA GLY A 94 -3.97 6.04 0.03
C GLY A 94 -3.23 5.82 1.34
N ALA A 95 -2.82 4.57 1.59
CA ALA A 95 -2.31 4.14 2.88
C ALA A 95 -0.95 4.74 3.26
N ALA A 96 -0.06 4.97 2.29
CA ALA A 96 1.33 5.29 2.58
C ALA A 96 1.52 6.65 3.28
N HIS A 97 0.59 7.57 3.04
CA HIS A 97 0.55 8.88 3.67
C HIS A 97 -0.63 9.01 4.65
N ASP A 98 -1.42 7.98 4.95
CA ASP A 98 -2.54 8.14 5.90
C ASP A 98 -2.00 8.37 7.32
N HIS A 99 -2.47 9.44 7.98
CA HIS A 99 -2.13 9.75 9.37
C HIS A 99 -2.41 8.60 10.35
N LYS A 100 -3.33 7.69 10.04
CA LYS A 100 -3.63 6.48 10.84
C LYS A 100 -2.46 5.52 10.92
N HIS A 101 -1.52 5.61 9.99
CA HIS A 101 -0.32 4.78 9.90
C HIS A 101 0.95 5.52 10.29
N LEU A 102 0.81 6.72 10.87
CA LEU A 102 1.91 7.43 11.49
C LEU A 102 2.42 6.62 12.68
N ASP A 103 3.73 6.45 12.78
CA ASP A 103 4.33 5.78 13.92
C ASP A 103 4.47 6.71 15.14
N LEU A 104 4.95 6.16 16.25
CA LEU A 104 5.19 6.93 17.48
C LEU A 104 6.30 7.97 17.32
N ALA A 105 7.26 7.76 16.41
CA ALA A 105 8.34 8.70 16.08
C ALA A 105 7.86 9.84 15.16
N GLY A 106 6.61 9.79 14.69
CA GLY A 106 6.06 10.77 13.77
C GLY A 106 6.64 10.68 12.36
N THR A 107 7.11 9.50 11.94
CA THR A 107 7.53 9.20 10.57
C THR A 107 6.36 8.61 9.76
N SER A 108 6.29 8.95 8.48
CA SER A 108 5.25 8.42 7.59
C SER A 108 5.51 6.95 7.26
N LEU A 109 4.44 6.22 6.95
CA LEU A 109 4.56 4.82 6.54
C LEU A 109 5.41 4.68 5.26
N VAL A 110 5.30 5.61 4.31
CA VAL A 110 6.12 5.60 3.09
C VAL A 110 7.61 5.79 3.40
N SER A 111 7.97 6.71 4.30
CA SER A 111 9.36 6.99 4.64
C SER A 111 10.00 5.74 5.27
N ARG A 112 9.30 5.09 6.19
CA ARG A 112 9.72 3.81 6.79
C ARG A 112 9.89 2.68 5.76
N VAL A 113 8.93 2.52 4.85
CA VAL A 113 8.98 1.49 3.79
C VAL A 113 10.17 1.72 2.85
N CYS A 114 10.41 2.96 2.44
CA CYS A 114 11.46 3.32 1.49
C CYS A 114 12.86 3.23 2.09
N ASN A 115 12.97 3.37 3.41
CA ASN A 115 14.21 3.20 4.17
C ASN A 115 14.36 1.79 4.79
N GLY A 116 13.54 0.82 4.39
CA GLY A 116 13.75 -0.58 4.74
C GLY A 116 13.46 -0.96 6.19
N ASP A 117 12.59 -0.22 6.89
CA ASP A 117 12.25 -0.50 8.29
C ASP A 117 11.62 -1.89 8.46
N SER A 118 12.37 -2.79 9.12
CA SER A 118 11.95 -4.17 9.37
C SER A 118 10.92 -4.34 10.50
N SER A 119 10.68 -3.29 11.29
CA SER A 119 9.71 -3.31 12.40
C SER A 119 8.27 -3.06 11.95
N LEU A 120 8.05 -2.82 10.65
CA LEU A 120 6.75 -2.55 10.07
C LEU A 120 5.78 -3.74 10.18
N ILE A 121 4.78 -3.62 11.05
CA ILE A 121 3.66 -4.59 11.12
C ILE A 121 2.73 -4.42 9.92
N MET A 122 2.46 -3.18 9.52
CA MET A 122 1.69 -2.85 8.32
C MET A 122 2.63 -2.55 7.15
N SER A 123 2.23 -2.93 5.94
CA SER A 123 3.02 -2.75 4.72
C SER A 123 4.40 -3.45 4.68
N ASN A 124 4.57 -4.51 5.47
CA ASN A 124 5.77 -5.37 5.40
C ASN A 124 6.03 -5.93 3.98
N GLN A 125 4.96 -6.23 3.22
CA GLN A 125 5.10 -6.69 1.84
C GLN A 125 5.73 -5.62 0.93
N GLN A 126 5.36 -4.35 1.09
CA GLN A 126 5.92 -3.24 0.34
C GLN A 126 7.38 -2.98 0.76
N ALA A 127 7.67 -2.98 2.07
CA ALA A 127 9.04 -2.85 2.58
C ALA A 127 9.96 -3.96 2.07
N THR A 128 9.51 -5.22 2.15
CA THR A 128 10.25 -6.38 1.62
C THR A 128 10.47 -6.26 0.11
N LEU A 129 9.47 -5.80 -0.64
CA LEU A 129 9.57 -5.61 -2.08
C LEU A 129 10.59 -4.52 -2.43
N ILE A 130 10.57 -3.37 -1.74
CA ILE A 130 11.55 -2.30 -1.94
C ILE A 130 12.95 -2.75 -1.55
N GLY A 131 13.12 -3.48 -0.44
CA GLY A 131 14.40 -4.07 -0.07
C GLY A 131 14.94 -5.02 -1.14
N GLN A 132 14.08 -5.85 -1.75
CA GLN A 132 14.46 -6.71 -2.88
C GLN A 132 14.87 -5.91 -4.12
N VAL A 133 14.15 -4.83 -4.42
CA VAL A 133 14.47 -3.92 -5.54
C VAL A 133 15.81 -3.22 -5.29
N ASN A 134 16.06 -2.71 -4.09
CA ASN A 134 17.32 -2.07 -3.71
C ASN A 134 18.49 -3.06 -3.83
N ALA A 135 18.34 -4.27 -3.29
CA ALA A 135 19.34 -5.32 -3.39
C ALA A 135 19.62 -5.76 -4.84
N TYR A 136 18.57 -5.88 -5.67
CA TYR A 136 18.71 -6.26 -7.07
C TYR A 136 19.42 -5.15 -7.88
N LEU A 137 19.00 -3.90 -7.69
CA LEU A 137 19.55 -2.75 -8.41
C LEU A 137 20.88 -2.24 -7.84
N GLY A 138 21.27 -2.69 -6.64
CA GLY A 138 22.46 -2.19 -5.94
C GLY A 138 22.29 -0.74 -5.49
N LEU A 139 21.07 -0.35 -5.12
CA LEU A 139 20.76 1.01 -4.67
C LEU A 139 20.88 1.10 -3.16
N THR A 140 21.36 2.23 -2.67
CA THR A 140 21.06 2.65 -1.29
C THR A 140 19.60 3.07 -1.18
N ASP A 141 19.10 3.20 0.05
CA ASP A 141 17.68 3.49 0.28
C ASP A 141 17.25 4.83 -0.34
N SER A 142 18.10 5.85 -0.25
CA SER A 142 17.86 7.19 -0.82
C SER A 142 18.07 7.28 -2.34
N GLN A 143 18.83 6.37 -2.95
CA GLN A 143 19.12 6.42 -4.39
C GLN A 143 17.94 5.89 -5.23
N LEU A 144 17.46 6.69 -6.18
CA LEU A 144 16.40 6.29 -7.11
C LEU A 144 16.93 5.70 -8.42
N THR A 145 18.21 5.91 -8.71
CA THR A 145 18.86 5.46 -9.95
C THR A 145 20.22 4.84 -9.63
N PRO A 146 20.60 3.75 -10.30
CA PRO A 146 21.89 3.10 -10.04
C PRO A 146 23.03 3.90 -10.69
N ASP A 147 24.15 4.04 -9.99
CA ASP A 147 25.36 4.73 -10.48
C ASP A 147 26.18 3.87 -11.46
N GLY A 148 25.73 2.65 -11.77
CA GLY A 148 26.45 1.72 -12.63
C GLY A 148 25.68 0.45 -12.95
N LEU A 149 26.42 -0.64 -13.20
CA LEU A 149 25.84 -1.95 -13.44
C LEU A 149 25.24 -2.51 -12.14
N SER A 150 23.94 -2.75 -12.15
CA SER A 150 23.27 -3.34 -11.00
C SER A 150 23.73 -4.80 -10.78
N PRO A 151 24.09 -5.17 -9.53
CA PRO A 151 24.63 -6.50 -9.22
C PRO A 151 23.65 -7.62 -9.54
N GLY A 152 22.35 -7.40 -9.29
CA GLY A 152 21.29 -8.36 -9.63
C GLY A 152 21.17 -8.58 -11.14
N THR A 153 21.31 -7.51 -11.94
CA THR A 153 21.33 -7.60 -13.40
C THR A 153 22.54 -8.38 -13.91
N VAL A 154 23.74 -8.12 -13.37
CA VAL A 154 24.95 -8.87 -13.73
C VAL A 154 24.78 -10.34 -13.39
N LEU A 155 24.30 -10.67 -12.19
CA LEU A 155 24.05 -12.05 -11.78
C LEU A 155 22.99 -12.72 -12.65
N CYS A 156 21.90 -12.02 -12.98
CA CYS A 156 20.85 -12.48 -13.88
C CYS A 156 21.43 -12.87 -15.26
N VAL A 157 22.23 -11.98 -15.85
CA VAL A 157 22.93 -12.22 -17.11
C VAL A 157 23.91 -13.39 -17.00
N LEU A 158 24.65 -13.53 -15.91
CA LEU A 158 25.56 -14.67 -15.70
C LEU A 158 24.81 -16.01 -15.58
N CYS A 159 23.68 -16.04 -14.88
CA CYS A 159 22.84 -17.23 -14.80
C CYS A 159 22.24 -17.59 -16.16
N MET A 160 21.76 -16.60 -16.92
CA MET A 160 21.28 -16.80 -18.29
C MET A 160 22.40 -17.24 -19.24
N PHE A 161 23.59 -16.63 -19.13
CA PHE A 161 24.79 -17.01 -19.86
C PHE A 161 25.13 -18.48 -19.61
N TRP A 162 25.14 -18.89 -18.34
CA TRP A 162 25.41 -20.27 -17.96
C TRP A 162 24.34 -21.23 -18.48
N TRP A 163 23.07 -20.87 -18.34
CA TRP A 163 21.95 -21.62 -18.89
C TRP A 163 22.08 -21.81 -20.41
N CYS A 164 22.36 -20.73 -21.14
CA CYS A 164 22.61 -20.77 -22.58
C CYS A 164 23.79 -21.69 -22.93
N LEU A 165 24.89 -21.67 -22.18
CA LEU A 165 26.03 -22.58 -22.41
C LEU A 165 25.65 -24.06 -22.24
N TYR A 166 24.85 -24.39 -21.22
CA TYR A 166 24.36 -25.76 -21.04
C TYR A 166 23.53 -26.22 -22.24
N LEU A 167 22.65 -25.37 -22.74
CA LEU A 167 21.80 -25.70 -23.89
C LEU A 167 22.60 -25.73 -25.20
N CYS A 168 23.59 -24.84 -25.38
CA CYS A 168 24.50 -24.89 -26.52
C CYS A 168 25.28 -26.21 -26.56
N ARG A 169 25.71 -26.73 -25.40
CA ARG A 169 26.35 -28.05 -25.31
C ARG A 169 25.41 -29.16 -25.79
N GLU A 170 24.15 -29.11 -25.39
CA GLU A 170 23.15 -30.11 -25.80
C GLU A 170 22.83 -30.01 -27.30
N LEU A 171 22.65 -28.81 -27.84
CA LEU A 171 22.44 -28.60 -29.28
C LEU A 171 23.64 -29.09 -30.10
N ARG A 172 24.87 -28.85 -29.64
CA ARG A 172 26.08 -29.37 -30.28
C ARG A 172 26.10 -30.91 -30.28
N SER A 173 25.70 -31.53 -29.18
CA SER A 173 25.54 -32.99 -29.08
C SER A 173 24.53 -33.53 -30.11
N ILE A 174 23.38 -32.86 -30.24
CA ILE A 174 22.35 -33.22 -31.21
C ILE A 174 22.87 -33.06 -32.64
N LEU A 175 23.49 -31.93 -32.98
CA LEU A 175 24.05 -31.67 -34.32
C LEU A 175 25.13 -32.68 -34.69
N SER A 176 26.04 -32.98 -33.76
CA SER A 176 27.06 -34.01 -33.93
C SER A 176 26.46 -35.39 -34.20
N SER A 177 25.36 -35.74 -33.51
CA SER A 177 24.67 -37.03 -33.70
C SER A 177 23.93 -37.12 -35.04
N VAL A 178 23.33 -36.00 -35.50
CA VAL A 178 22.69 -35.91 -36.82
C VAL A 178 23.71 -36.01 -37.92
N GLU A 179 24.86 -35.35 -37.77
CA GLU A 179 26.00 -35.45 -38.69
C GLU A 179 26.57 -36.85 -38.77
N ALA A 180 26.77 -37.51 -37.63
CA ALA A 180 27.25 -38.89 -37.57
C ALA A 180 26.39 -39.81 -38.44
N LEU A 181 25.06 -39.73 -38.30
CA LEU A 181 24.13 -40.52 -39.09
C LEU A 181 24.03 -40.05 -40.55
N TRP A 182 24.27 -38.76 -40.81
CA TRP A 182 24.25 -38.22 -42.17
C TRP A 182 25.23 -38.93 -43.09
N HIS A 183 26.44 -39.24 -42.57
CA HIS A 183 27.51 -39.91 -43.30
C HIS A 183 27.34 -41.42 -43.48
N VAL A 184 26.37 -42.05 -42.79
CA VAL A 184 26.10 -43.49 -42.95
C VAL A 184 25.30 -43.74 -44.24
N PRO A 185 25.75 -44.66 -45.12
CA PRO A 185 25.05 -44.94 -46.37
C PRO A 185 23.67 -45.56 -46.13
N HIS A 186 22.76 -45.31 -47.06
CA HIS A 186 21.42 -45.89 -47.04
C HIS A 186 21.44 -47.36 -47.49
N GLY A 187 20.77 -48.24 -46.74
CA GLY A 187 20.67 -49.66 -47.06
C GLY A 187 19.84 -50.44 -46.04
N PRO A 188 19.62 -51.75 -46.23
CA PRO A 188 19.05 -52.62 -45.18
C PRO A 188 19.91 -52.52 -43.92
N THR A 189 19.30 -52.38 -42.74
CA THR A 189 20.12 -52.12 -41.54
C THR A 189 21.01 -53.32 -41.20
N GLU A 190 22.32 -53.14 -41.37
CA GLU A 190 23.32 -54.18 -41.20
C GLU A 190 24.39 -53.73 -40.20
N LEU A 191 24.63 -54.58 -39.20
CA LEU A 191 25.65 -54.38 -38.17
C LEU A 191 26.77 -55.41 -38.39
N VAL A 192 27.91 -54.95 -38.93
CA VAL A 192 29.07 -55.81 -39.23
C VAL A 192 30.13 -55.55 -38.16
N ASP A 193 30.47 -56.56 -37.36
CA ASP A 193 31.49 -56.48 -36.30
C ASP A 193 31.30 -55.33 -35.29
N GLY A 194 30.04 -55.01 -34.99
CA GLY A 194 29.67 -53.90 -34.10
C GLY A 194 29.75 -52.51 -34.75
N VAL A 195 30.05 -52.41 -36.05
CA VAL A 195 30.02 -51.18 -36.84
C VAL A 195 28.73 -51.14 -37.66
N LEU A 196 28.06 -49.99 -37.65
CA LEU A 196 26.83 -49.77 -38.43
C LEU A 196 27.20 -49.52 -39.90
N SER A 197 27.01 -50.52 -40.77
CA SER A 197 27.42 -50.45 -42.18
C SER A 197 26.43 -49.64 -43.01
N SER A 198 25.12 -49.90 -42.85
CA SER A 198 24.06 -49.12 -43.49
C SER A 198 22.80 -49.09 -42.62
N VAL A 199 21.93 -48.09 -42.84
CA VAL A 199 20.70 -47.88 -42.06
C VAL A 199 19.50 -47.74 -43.00
N SER A 200 18.38 -48.36 -42.62
CA SER A 200 17.16 -48.31 -43.41
C SER A 200 16.50 -46.94 -43.34
N MET A 201 15.90 -46.50 -44.44
CA MET A 201 15.22 -45.20 -44.54
C MET A 201 14.21 -44.93 -43.40
N PRO A 202 13.33 -45.88 -43.02
CA PRO A 202 12.39 -45.65 -41.92
C PRO A 202 13.08 -45.38 -40.57
N ARG A 203 14.18 -46.09 -40.27
CA ARG A 203 14.95 -45.90 -39.03
C ARG A 203 15.70 -44.58 -39.02
N ARG A 204 16.23 -44.18 -40.17
CA ARG A 204 16.89 -42.89 -40.34
C ARG A 204 15.91 -41.72 -40.18
N CYS A 205 14.73 -41.82 -40.81
CA CYS A 205 13.65 -40.86 -40.65
C CYS A 205 13.23 -40.75 -39.17
N LEU A 206 12.98 -41.89 -38.50
CA LEU A 206 12.65 -41.92 -37.07
C LEU A 206 13.74 -41.24 -36.22
N PHE A 207 15.02 -41.55 -36.47
CA PHE A 207 16.13 -40.90 -35.75
C PHE A 207 16.15 -39.40 -35.95
N TYR A 208 16.02 -38.91 -37.19
CA TYR A 208 15.97 -37.47 -37.45
C TYR A 208 14.78 -36.80 -36.79
N THR A 209 13.60 -37.40 -36.85
CA THR A 209 12.41 -36.89 -36.16
C THR A 209 12.65 -36.77 -34.65
N LEU A 210 13.27 -37.78 -34.03
CA LEU A 210 13.57 -37.76 -32.60
C LEU A 210 14.67 -36.75 -32.23
N ARG A 211 15.67 -36.56 -33.08
CA ARG A 211 16.70 -35.53 -32.87
C ARG A 211 16.15 -34.13 -33.06
N PHE A 212 15.29 -33.95 -34.06
CA PHE A 212 14.63 -32.68 -34.31
C PHE A 212 13.64 -32.34 -33.19
N SER A 213 12.86 -33.30 -32.69
CA SER A 213 12.00 -33.08 -31.52
C SER A 213 12.81 -32.73 -30.29
N LYS A 214 13.94 -33.40 -30.04
CA LYS A 214 14.85 -33.05 -28.93
C LYS A 214 15.41 -31.64 -29.08
N ALA A 215 15.84 -31.25 -30.29
CA ALA A 215 16.31 -29.89 -30.56
C ALA A 215 15.21 -28.85 -30.33
N ALA A 216 14.00 -29.10 -30.84
CA ALA A 216 12.85 -28.21 -30.65
C ALA A 216 12.52 -28.03 -29.16
N ILE A 217 12.45 -29.13 -28.41
CA ILE A 217 12.28 -29.14 -26.96
C ILE A 217 13.38 -28.35 -26.25
N SER A 218 14.65 -28.57 -26.63
CA SER A 218 15.79 -27.88 -26.03
C SER A 218 15.72 -26.37 -26.28
N CYS A 219 15.34 -25.94 -27.49
CA CYS A 219 15.11 -24.53 -27.81
C CYS A 219 13.92 -23.94 -27.03
N MET A 220 12.85 -24.71 -26.85
CA MET A 220 11.71 -24.30 -26.05
C MET A 220 12.07 -24.16 -24.56
N LEU A 221 12.81 -25.12 -24.01
CA LEU A 221 13.34 -25.07 -22.64
C LEU A 221 14.31 -23.91 -22.47
N LEU A 222 15.14 -23.61 -23.48
CA LEU A 222 16.00 -22.43 -23.49
C LEU A 222 15.16 -21.16 -23.31
N GLY A 223 14.16 -20.95 -24.16
CA GLY A 223 13.27 -19.78 -24.08
C GLY A 223 12.50 -19.70 -22.75
N ALA A 224 11.90 -20.82 -22.31
CA ALA A 224 11.15 -20.90 -21.06
C ALA A 224 12.06 -20.65 -19.83
N GLY A 225 13.26 -21.23 -19.82
CA GLY A 225 14.24 -21.03 -18.76
C GLY A 225 14.76 -19.59 -18.70
N ILE A 226 15.03 -18.95 -19.85
CA ILE A 226 15.39 -17.53 -19.92
C ILE A 226 14.26 -16.67 -19.34
N LEU A 227 13.01 -16.91 -19.77
CA LEU A 227 11.86 -16.14 -19.30
C LEU A 227 11.64 -16.33 -17.79
N TRP A 228 11.76 -17.56 -17.29
CA TRP A 228 11.60 -17.86 -15.87
C TRP A 228 12.70 -17.21 -15.01
N LEU A 229 13.96 -17.24 -15.48
CA LEU A 229 15.06 -16.54 -14.82
C LEU A 229 14.88 -15.02 -14.85
N ALA A 230 14.42 -14.46 -15.97
CA ALA A 230 14.15 -13.04 -16.11
C ALA A 230 13.07 -12.56 -15.14
N ASN A 231 12.03 -13.36 -14.89
CA ASN A 231 10.94 -12.96 -13.98
C ASN A 231 11.29 -13.12 -12.49
N THR A 232 12.50 -13.59 -12.17
CA THR A 232 12.92 -13.77 -10.78
C THR A 232 13.57 -12.50 -10.22
N THR A 233 12.84 -11.77 -9.38
CA THR A 233 13.28 -10.47 -8.82
C THR A 233 14.22 -10.59 -7.63
N SER A 234 14.20 -11.72 -6.92
CA SER A 234 15.05 -11.96 -5.75
C SER A 234 16.36 -12.63 -6.17
N VAL A 235 17.48 -11.98 -5.86
CA VAL A 235 18.85 -12.45 -6.14
C VAL A 235 19.08 -13.88 -5.64
N GLY A 236 18.67 -14.19 -4.40
CA GLY A 236 18.82 -15.53 -3.84
C GLY A 236 18.00 -16.60 -4.57
N ARG A 237 16.76 -16.25 -4.97
CA ARG A 237 15.91 -17.15 -5.76
C ARG A 237 16.45 -17.35 -7.17
N LEU A 238 17.09 -16.35 -7.75
CA LEU A 238 17.63 -16.41 -9.11
C LEU A 238 18.73 -17.48 -9.22
N MET A 239 19.65 -17.53 -8.26
CA MET A 239 20.67 -18.58 -8.20
C MET A 239 20.05 -19.96 -7.98
N LEU A 240 19.09 -20.08 -7.05
CA LEU A 240 18.39 -21.34 -6.78
C LEU A 240 17.66 -21.86 -8.03
N ASN A 241 16.96 -20.97 -8.74
CA ASN A 241 16.22 -21.29 -9.97
C ASN A 241 17.17 -21.70 -11.09
N ALA A 242 18.33 -21.06 -11.23
CA ALA A 242 19.34 -21.44 -12.22
C ALA A 242 19.90 -22.85 -11.95
N VAL A 243 20.17 -23.18 -10.69
CA VAL A 243 20.60 -24.54 -10.29
C VAL A 243 19.48 -25.55 -10.53
N ALA A 244 18.24 -25.22 -10.19
CA ALA A 244 17.09 -26.10 -10.40
C ALA A 244 16.87 -26.42 -11.90
N LEU A 245 17.02 -25.41 -12.77
CA LEU A 245 16.97 -25.59 -14.22
C LEU A 245 18.05 -26.56 -14.73
N LYS A 246 19.27 -26.44 -14.22
CA LYS A 246 20.34 -27.40 -14.53
C LYS A 246 19.98 -28.81 -14.06
N SER A 247 19.52 -28.96 -12.82
CA SER A 247 19.12 -30.25 -12.27
C SER A 247 17.98 -30.90 -13.05
N LEU A 248 17.04 -30.10 -13.60
CA LEU A 248 15.95 -30.58 -14.42
C LEU A 248 16.44 -31.18 -15.74
N LEU A 249 17.49 -30.62 -16.34
CA LEU A 249 18.15 -31.25 -17.48
C LEU A 249 18.86 -32.53 -17.06
N GLU A 250 19.62 -32.54 -15.95
CA GLU A 250 20.29 -33.78 -15.52
C GLU A 250 19.30 -34.90 -15.17
N LEU A 251 18.11 -34.55 -14.70
CA LEU A 251 17.05 -35.51 -14.41
C LEU A 251 16.62 -36.30 -15.65
N ASP A 252 16.65 -35.70 -16.85
CA ASP A 252 16.29 -36.39 -18.08
C ASP A 252 17.24 -37.58 -18.36
N THR A 253 18.53 -37.38 -18.12
CA THR A 253 19.58 -38.40 -18.31
C THR A 253 19.42 -39.53 -17.30
N ILE A 254 19.11 -39.19 -16.04
CA ILE A 254 18.91 -40.15 -14.95
C ILE A 254 17.66 -40.99 -15.21
N VAL A 255 16.54 -40.34 -15.54
CA VAL A 255 15.27 -41.02 -15.83
C VAL A 255 15.43 -41.92 -17.04
N TYR A 256 16.14 -41.46 -18.08
CA TYR A 256 16.46 -42.30 -19.23
C TYR A 256 17.29 -43.52 -18.82
N GLY A 257 18.35 -43.33 -18.03
CA GLY A 257 19.19 -44.42 -17.52
C GLY A 257 18.39 -45.47 -16.73
N ALA A 258 17.37 -45.03 -16.00
CA ALA A 258 16.47 -45.90 -15.23
C ALA A 258 15.44 -46.63 -16.11
N VAL A 259 14.87 -45.96 -17.10
CA VAL A 259 13.78 -46.50 -17.94
C VAL A 259 14.30 -47.35 -19.10
N MET A 260 15.51 -47.09 -19.59
CA MET A 260 16.08 -47.83 -20.73
C MET A 260 16.33 -49.30 -20.37
N PRO A 261 15.72 -50.28 -21.07
CA PRO A 261 15.89 -51.69 -20.72
C PRO A 261 17.36 -52.14 -20.82
N ARG A 262 17.82 -52.93 -19.83
CA ARG A 262 19.22 -53.41 -19.74
C ARG A 262 19.72 -54.08 -21.03
N LYS A 263 18.84 -54.78 -21.77
CA LYS A 263 19.19 -55.40 -23.05
C LYS A 263 19.66 -54.37 -24.08
N PHE A 264 18.99 -53.21 -24.15
CA PHE A 264 19.42 -52.13 -25.03
C PHE A 264 20.71 -51.49 -24.56
N GLN A 265 20.88 -51.26 -23.25
CA GLN A 265 22.13 -50.72 -22.72
C GLN A 265 23.33 -51.62 -23.08
N VAL A 266 23.18 -52.95 -22.97
CA VAL A 266 24.21 -53.91 -23.37
C VAL A 266 24.44 -53.89 -24.89
N SER A 267 23.39 -53.84 -25.70
CA SER A 267 23.52 -53.75 -27.16
C SER A 267 24.23 -52.47 -27.60
N ILE A 268 23.93 -51.36 -26.95
CA ILE A 268 24.55 -50.08 -27.25
C ILE A 268 26.03 -50.06 -26.82
N LYS A 269 26.36 -50.64 -25.66
CA LYS A 269 27.77 -50.80 -25.21
C LYS A 269 28.62 -51.67 -26.17
N LYS A 270 27.98 -52.52 -26.98
CA LYS A 270 28.66 -53.35 -28.00
C LYS A 270 28.88 -52.62 -29.33
N LEU A 271 28.28 -51.44 -29.52
CA LEU A 271 28.49 -50.65 -30.74
C LEU A 271 29.89 -50.03 -30.70
N LYS A 272 30.66 -50.23 -31.77
CA LYS A 272 31.93 -49.53 -31.95
C LYS A 272 31.66 -48.06 -32.28
N PRO A 273 32.48 -47.12 -31.76
CA PRO A 273 32.33 -45.71 -32.08
C PRO A 273 32.46 -45.46 -33.59
N LEU A 274 31.50 -44.71 -34.13
CA LEU A 274 31.52 -44.30 -35.53
C LEU A 274 32.69 -43.33 -35.76
N HIS A 275 33.58 -43.67 -36.69
CA HIS A 275 34.69 -42.80 -37.07
C HIS A 275 34.18 -41.75 -38.06
N ILE A 276 33.92 -40.55 -37.55
CA ILE A 276 33.52 -39.40 -38.37
C ILE A 276 34.78 -38.69 -38.85
N ARG A 277 34.92 -38.48 -40.16
CA ARG A 277 35.96 -37.59 -40.70
C ARG A 277 35.54 -36.15 -40.45
N ASN A 278 35.93 -35.60 -39.30
CA ASN A 278 35.68 -34.20 -38.99
C ASN A 278 36.50 -33.31 -39.94
N SER A 279 35.81 -32.57 -40.81
CA SER A 279 36.44 -31.49 -41.58
C SER A 279 36.67 -30.30 -40.64
N VAL A 280 37.90 -29.81 -40.59
CA VAL A 280 38.28 -28.65 -39.75
C VAL A 280 37.40 -27.45 -40.08
N LEU A 281 37.20 -27.14 -41.37
CA LEU A 281 36.39 -26.00 -41.81
C LEU A 281 34.94 -26.09 -41.29
N ARG A 282 34.37 -27.31 -41.31
CA ARG A 282 33.00 -27.54 -40.85
C ARG A 282 32.86 -27.34 -39.35
N SER A 283 33.78 -27.91 -38.56
CA SER A 283 33.76 -27.75 -37.10
C SER A 283 33.93 -26.28 -36.68
N GLN A 284 34.71 -25.51 -37.45
CA GLN A 284 34.85 -24.07 -37.27
C GLN A 284 33.54 -23.33 -37.59
N MET A 285 32.88 -23.65 -38.71
CA MET A 285 31.58 -23.05 -39.06
C MET A 285 30.48 -23.38 -38.04
N GLU A 286 30.42 -24.62 -37.56
CA GLU A 286 29.47 -25.02 -36.51
C GLU A 286 29.71 -24.23 -35.22
N SER A 287 30.98 -24.15 -34.79
CA SER A 287 31.33 -23.40 -33.58
C SER A 287 31.05 -21.91 -33.74
N LEU A 288 31.33 -21.33 -34.90
CA LEU A 288 30.99 -19.93 -35.22
C LEU A 288 29.48 -19.69 -35.21
N LEU A 289 28.69 -20.59 -35.81
CA LEU A 289 27.24 -20.50 -35.82
C LEU A 289 26.66 -20.57 -34.40
N LEU A 290 27.16 -21.48 -33.56
CA LEU A 290 26.75 -21.60 -32.17
C LEU A 290 27.13 -20.36 -31.35
N VAL A 291 28.33 -19.80 -31.57
CA VAL A 291 28.77 -18.55 -30.93
C VAL A 291 27.91 -17.37 -31.37
N LEU A 292 27.58 -17.27 -32.66
CA LEU A 292 26.69 -16.23 -33.18
C LEU A 292 25.28 -16.36 -32.59
N LEU A 293 24.71 -17.57 -32.59
CA LEU A 293 23.40 -17.86 -31.99
C LEU A 293 23.38 -17.48 -30.50
N PHE A 294 24.44 -17.84 -29.78
CA PHE A 294 24.63 -17.49 -28.37
C PHE A 294 24.70 -15.98 -28.17
N ALA A 295 25.50 -15.27 -28.95
CA ALA A 295 25.63 -13.82 -28.87
C ALA A 295 24.29 -13.12 -29.14
N VAL A 296 23.57 -13.56 -30.18
CA VAL A 296 22.22 -13.04 -30.50
C VAL A 296 21.26 -13.33 -29.35
N ALA A 297 21.24 -14.54 -28.80
CA ALA A 297 20.38 -14.90 -27.67
C ALA A 297 20.66 -14.02 -26.44
N MET A 298 21.94 -13.77 -26.12
CA MET A 298 22.33 -12.90 -25.00
C MET A 298 21.94 -11.43 -25.23
N VAL A 299 22.15 -10.89 -26.43
CA VAL A 299 21.77 -9.50 -26.77
C VAL A 299 20.25 -9.33 -26.76
N LEU A 300 19.50 -10.29 -27.30
CA LEU A 300 18.04 -10.28 -27.27
C LEU A 300 17.51 -10.38 -25.83
N THR A 301 18.07 -11.29 -25.03
CA THR A 301 17.68 -11.45 -23.63
C THR A 301 17.97 -10.18 -22.81
N TRP A 302 19.13 -9.56 -23.01
CA TRP A 302 19.47 -8.29 -22.39
C TRP A 302 18.47 -7.20 -22.76
N SER A 303 18.25 -6.97 -24.07
CA SER A 303 17.45 -5.85 -24.56
C SER A 303 15.95 -6.02 -24.32
N GLN A 304 15.41 -7.24 -24.40
CA GLN A 304 13.97 -7.51 -24.34
C GLN A 304 13.47 -7.89 -22.95
N LEU A 305 14.35 -8.40 -22.07
CA LEU A 305 13.92 -8.94 -20.76
C LEU A 305 14.63 -8.22 -19.62
N VAL A 306 15.96 -8.25 -19.60
CA VAL A 306 16.73 -7.77 -18.43
C VAL A 306 16.71 -6.24 -18.29
N ALA A 307 16.96 -5.51 -19.39
CA ALA A 307 16.90 -4.06 -19.40
C ALA A 307 15.51 -3.50 -19.03
N PRO A 308 14.39 -3.96 -19.64
CA PRO A 308 13.06 -3.47 -19.26
C PRO A 308 12.65 -3.90 -17.85
N LEU A 309 13.07 -5.07 -17.36
CA LEU A 309 12.86 -5.45 -15.96
C LEU A 309 13.55 -4.46 -15.01
N SER A 310 14.81 -4.13 -15.28
CA SER A 310 15.56 -3.15 -14.48
C SER A 310 14.88 -1.78 -14.51
N ALA A 311 14.43 -1.34 -15.68
CA ALA A 311 13.67 -0.08 -15.82
C ALA A 311 12.35 -0.13 -15.03
N THR A 312 11.61 -1.23 -15.13
CA THR A 312 10.35 -1.44 -14.38
C THR A 312 10.59 -1.40 -12.87
N MET A 313 11.67 -2.00 -12.37
CA MET A 313 12.02 -1.94 -10.95
C MET A 313 12.39 -0.52 -10.49
N GLN A 314 13.09 0.24 -11.34
CA GLN A 314 13.40 1.65 -11.07
C GLN A 314 12.12 2.48 -11.05
N ASP A 315 11.22 2.31 -12.01
CA ASP A 315 9.93 3.00 -12.06
C ASP A 315 9.05 2.62 -10.88
N LEU A 316 9.03 1.35 -10.48
CA LEU A 316 8.35 0.89 -9.28
C LEU A 316 8.92 1.58 -8.04
N LYS A 317 10.24 1.62 -7.86
CA LYS A 317 10.88 2.34 -6.74
C LYS A 317 10.55 3.83 -6.79
N ARG A 318 10.53 4.45 -7.97
CA ARG A 318 10.14 5.86 -8.12
C ARG A 318 8.69 6.09 -7.71
N GLU A 319 7.75 5.26 -8.12
CA GLU A 319 6.36 5.39 -7.69
C GLU A 319 6.23 5.25 -6.17
N TYR A 320 6.96 4.33 -5.54
CA TYR A 320 6.97 4.19 -4.07
C TYR A 320 7.67 5.36 -3.36
N CYS A 321 8.85 5.76 -3.81
CA CYS A 321 9.83 6.50 -3.02
C CYS A 321 10.32 7.82 -3.66
N ALA A 322 9.98 8.15 -4.91
CA ALA A 322 10.41 9.44 -5.47
C ALA A 322 9.67 10.63 -4.83
N GLY A 323 10.25 11.83 -4.82
CA GLY A 323 9.59 13.01 -4.27
C GLY A 323 9.56 13.04 -2.74
N ASN A 324 8.69 13.88 -2.16
CA ASN A 324 8.59 13.99 -0.71
C ASN A 324 7.95 12.73 -0.11
N GLN A 325 8.64 12.11 0.84
CA GLN A 325 8.14 10.97 1.61
C GLN A 325 7.66 11.41 2.99
N ASP A 326 8.09 12.59 3.44
CA ASP A 326 8.02 12.98 4.83
C ASP A 326 6.79 13.86 5.08
N PHE A 327 5.61 13.29 4.81
CA PHE A 327 4.33 13.88 5.18
C PHE A 327 3.24 12.81 5.36
N VAL A 328 2.20 13.16 6.11
CA VAL A 328 0.95 12.42 6.20
C VAL A 328 -0.23 13.33 5.91
N VAL A 329 -1.34 12.71 5.54
CA VAL A 329 -2.63 13.30 5.24
C VAL A 329 -3.64 12.67 6.18
N GLY A 330 -4.35 13.49 6.93
CA GLY A 330 -5.53 13.10 7.67
C GLY A 330 -6.75 13.79 7.09
N ILE A 331 -7.93 13.18 7.25
CA ILE A 331 -9.20 13.84 6.94
C ILE A 331 -9.85 14.07 8.29
N ASN A 332 -10.20 15.32 8.61
CA ASN A 332 -10.97 15.60 9.81
C ASN A 332 -12.38 15.04 9.63
N ASP A 333 -12.79 14.08 10.46
CA ASP A 333 -14.09 13.38 10.33
C ASP A 333 -15.30 14.31 10.48
N HIS A 334 -15.13 15.46 11.15
CA HIS A 334 -16.20 16.44 11.32
C HIS A 334 -16.25 17.49 10.21
N HIS A 335 -15.11 17.85 9.60
CA HIS A 335 -15.06 18.95 8.62
C HIS A 335 -14.69 18.50 7.18
N GLY A 336 -14.36 17.23 6.96
CA GLY A 336 -13.99 16.69 5.65
C GLY A 336 -12.68 17.24 5.03
N VAL A 337 -11.98 18.14 5.73
CA VAL A 337 -10.76 18.77 5.24
C VAL A 337 -9.57 17.81 5.33
N ALA A 338 -8.88 17.63 4.20
CA ALA A 338 -7.59 16.95 4.17
C ALA A 338 -6.51 17.84 4.78
N VAL A 339 -6.05 17.50 5.98
CA VAL A 339 -4.94 18.16 6.65
C VAL A 339 -3.65 17.42 6.32
N VAL A 340 -2.67 18.14 5.77
CA VAL A 340 -1.34 17.60 5.51
C VAL A 340 -0.42 18.03 6.64
N ARG A 341 0.28 17.08 7.24
CA ARG A 341 1.29 17.33 8.27
C ARG A 341 2.63 16.79 7.76
N PRO A 342 3.69 17.61 7.68
CA PRO A 342 5.03 17.10 7.40
C PRO A 342 5.43 16.12 8.53
N THR A 343 6.04 15.00 8.16
CA THR A 343 6.56 14.01 9.09
C THR A 343 8.05 14.17 9.26
N VAL A 344 8.60 13.53 10.27
CA VAL A 344 10.04 13.40 10.43
C VAL A 344 10.60 12.53 9.31
N GLN A 345 11.75 12.92 8.75
CA GLN A 345 12.49 12.07 7.83
C GLN A 345 12.96 10.81 8.56
N PHE A 346 12.62 9.65 8.04
CA PHE A 346 13.12 8.41 8.62
C PHE A 346 14.65 8.34 8.45
N SER A 347 15.36 8.04 9.53
CA SER A 347 16.74 7.56 9.46
C SER A 347 16.97 6.56 10.58
N ASP A 348 17.86 5.60 10.34
CA ASP A 348 18.22 4.58 11.34
C ASP A 348 18.84 5.19 12.61
N ASP A 349 19.50 6.36 12.49
CA ASP A 349 20.00 7.16 13.61
C ASP A 349 18.93 8.10 14.21
N LEU A 350 17.77 8.21 13.53
CA LEU A 350 16.62 9.07 13.84
C LEU A 350 15.45 8.31 14.51
N LEU A 351 15.76 7.28 15.31
CA LEU A 351 15.03 6.97 16.57
C LEU A 351 15.09 8.14 17.59
N SER A 352 15.21 9.36 17.08
CA SER A 352 15.52 10.62 17.72
C SER A 352 14.84 11.75 16.93
N GLY A 353 13.64 11.50 16.41
CA GLY A 353 12.94 12.44 15.53
C GLY A 353 12.46 13.70 16.26
N PRO A 354 12.27 14.86 15.61
CA PRO A 354 11.79 16.13 16.19
C PRO A 354 10.56 16.06 17.10
N VAL A 355 9.64 15.11 16.94
CA VAL A 355 8.54 14.86 17.90
C VAL A 355 9.07 14.19 19.17
N GLU A 356 10.02 13.27 19.03
CA GLU A 356 10.78 12.65 20.12
C GLU A 356 11.82 13.62 20.72
N GLN A 357 12.34 14.58 19.95
CA GLN A 357 13.23 15.66 20.38
C GLN A 357 12.46 16.78 21.08
N GLU A 358 11.23 17.13 20.66
CA GLU A 358 10.34 18.06 21.38
C GLU A 358 9.73 17.40 22.63
N VAL A 359 9.40 16.11 22.58
CA VAL A 359 9.06 15.32 23.79
C VAL A 359 10.27 15.26 24.74
N ARG A 360 11.50 15.21 24.22
CA ARG A 360 12.76 15.24 24.99
C ARG A 360 13.13 16.65 25.48
N GLU A 361 12.81 17.71 24.73
CA GLU A 361 13.02 19.12 25.12
C GLU A 361 11.98 19.58 26.14
N TYR A 362 10.70 19.17 26.03
CA TYR A 362 9.69 19.34 27.07
C TYR A 362 10.04 18.54 28.34
N ALA A 363 10.71 17.39 28.20
CA ALA A 363 11.22 16.61 29.31
C ALA A 363 12.50 17.19 29.96
N LEU A 364 13.21 18.13 29.31
CA LEU A 364 14.54 18.60 29.75
C LEU A 364 14.73 20.14 29.79
N SER A 365 13.83 20.99 29.28
CA SER A 365 13.92 22.45 29.37
C SER A 365 12.56 23.17 29.28
N SER A 366 12.50 24.44 29.67
CA SER A 366 11.31 25.09 30.27
C SER A 366 10.65 26.23 29.48
N SER A 367 10.50 26.19 28.14
CA SER A 367 9.77 27.25 27.40
C SER A 367 8.74 26.77 26.37
N GLN A 368 7.58 27.45 26.31
CA GLN A 368 6.31 27.06 25.65
C GLN A 368 6.15 27.55 24.20
N THR A 369 5.48 26.76 23.34
CA THR A 369 5.05 27.12 21.95
C THR A 369 3.55 27.50 21.90
N GLN A 370 3.15 28.40 20.98
CA GLN A 370 1.81 29.03 20.94
C GLN A 370 0.73 28.28 20.13
N LEU A 371 1.10 27.26 19.35
CA LEU A 371 0.16 26.47 18.53
C LEU A 371 -0.28 25.17 19.21
N LEU A 372 0.36 24.79 20.31
CA LEU A 372 0.11 23.54 21.01
C LEU A 372 -0.46 23.83 22.40
N ALA A 373 -1.64 23.29 22.68
CA ALA A 373 -2.12 23.19 24.05
C ALA A 373 -1.31 22.10 24.76
N THR A 374 -0.28 22.50 25.51
CA THR A 374 0.51 21.57 26.32
C THR A 374 -0.26 21.19 27.58
N PHE A 375 -0.39 19.89 27.83
CA PHE A 375 -1.03 19.38 29.04
C PHE A 375 -0.02 18.67 29.94
N ASN A 376 0.02 19.07 31.21
CA ASN A 376 0.89 18.45 32.21
C ASN A 376 0.41 17.08 32.68
N ASN A 377 -0.81 16.65 32.35
CA ASN A 377 -1.32 15.35 32.77
C ASN A 377 -2.09 14.64 31.63
N THR A 378 -1.95 13.31 31.58
CA THR A 378 -2.60 12.44 30.56
C THR A 378 -4.11 12.54 30.60
N ARG A 379 -4.69 12.75 31.79
CA ARG A 379 -6.13 12.90 31.96
C ARG A 379 -6.66 14.16 31.29
N ASP A 380 -5.90 15.25 31.28
CA ASP A 380 -6.26 16.54 30.69
C ASP A 380 -6.06 16.51 29.18
N PHE A 381 -5.04 15.79 28.71
CA PHE A 381 -4.86 15.49 27.29
C PHE A 381 -6.02 14.65 26.74
N GLU A 382 -6.32 13.52 27.38
CA GLU A 382 -7.46 12.68 26.97
C GLU A 382 -8.79 13.40 27.16
N ARG A 383 -8.91 14.20 28.22
CA ARG A 383 -10.06 15.08 28.41
C ARG A 383 -10.20 16.02 27.23
N MET A 384 -9.16 16.75 26.81
CA MET A 384 -9.24 17.68 25.68
C MET A 384 -9.48 16.96 24.35
N ARG A 385 -8.84 15.82 24.11
CA ARG A 385 -9.03 15.02 22.89
C ARG A 385 -10.46 14.51 22.73
N LEU A 386 -11.08 14.14 23.84
CA LEU A 386 -12.47 13.66 23.89
C LEU A 386 -13.45 14.79 24.23
N GLU A 387 -12.98 16.04 24.39
CA GLU A 387 -13.82 17.16 24.81
C GLU A 387 -14.72 17.57 23.65
N THR A 388 -16.02 17.42 23.85
CA THR A 388 -17.01 17.95 22.91
C THR A 388 -17.06 19.48 22.99
N PHE A 389 -17.53 20.15 21.93
CA PHE A 389 -17.79 21.59 21.98
C PHE A 389 -18.75 21.96 23.12
N ALA A 390 -19.75 21.13 23.39
CA ALA A 390 -20.66 21.34 24.52
C ALA A 390 -19.89 21.39 25.86
N THR A 391 -18.87 20.56 26.06
CA THR A 391 -18.04 20.58 27.27
C THR A 391 -17.06 21.75 27.26
N SER A 392 -16.36 22.00 26.15
CA SER A 392 -15.37 23.08 26.03
C SER A 392 -15.98 24.47 26.27
N THR A 393 -17.21 24.69 25.81
CA THR A 393 -17.96 25.95 26.00
C THR A 393 -18.44 26.20 27.43
N THR A 394 -18.31 25.23 28.37
CA THR A 394 -18.59 25.47 29.80
C THR A 394 -17.53 26.28 30.51
N GLN A 395 -16.33 26.34 29.94
CA GLN A 395 -15.21 27.02 30.56
C GLN A 395 -15.55 28.51 30.70
N SER A 396 -15.07 29.12 31.79
CA SER A 396 -15.38 30.50 32.18
C SER A 396 -14.63 31.53 31.31
N LEU A 397 -14.72 31.38 30.00
CA LEU A 397 -14.27 32.37 29.03
C LEU A 397 -15.27 33.51 29.00
N LYS A 398 -14.76 34.74 29.10
CA LYS A 398 -15.56 35.95 28.89
C LYS A 398 -16.25 35.86 27.54
N CYS A 399 -17.50 36.31 27.48
CA CYS A 399 -18.12 36.46 26.19
C CYS A 399 -17.50 37.65 25.44
N ASP A 400 -16.64 37.35 24.49
CA ASP A 400 -15.99 38.34 23.63
C ASP A 400 -15.50 37.64 22.36
N ASP A 401 -15.17 38.43 21.36
CA ASP A 401 -14.52 37.92 20.15
C ASP A 401 -13.01 37.80 20.34
N PHE A 402 -12.43 36.69 19.90
CA PHE A 402 -11.04 36.35 20.18
C PHE A 402 -10.03 37.24 19.45
N ASP A 403 -10.42 37.90 18.36
CA ASP A 403 -9.57 38.88 17.68
C ASP A 403 -9.24 40.11 18.54
N ASN A 404 -10.14 40.49 19.46
CA ASN A 404 -9.87 41.55 20.42
C ASN A 404 -8.62 41.21 21.25
N TRP A 405 -8.45 39.95 21.64
CA TRP A 405 -7.30 39.49 22.42
C TRP A 405 -6.06 39.24 21.56
N PHE A 406 -6.17 38.44 20.49
CA PHE A 406 -5.01 37.95 19.76
C PHE A 406 -4.48 38.89 18.67
N LEU A 407 -5.35 39.70 18.06
CA LEU A 407 -4.94 40.62 17.00
C LEU A 407 -4.80 42.05 17.51
N ARG A 408 -5.72 42.49 18.39
CA ARG A 408 -5.76 43.87 18.86
C ARG A 408 -5.05 44.08 20.20
N GLY A 409 -4.74 43.01 20.93
CA GLY A 409 -4.14 43.09 22.26
C GLY A 409 -5.01 43.85 23.28
N GLN A 410 -6.33 43.86 23.07
CA GLN A 410 -7.32 44.51 23.91
C GLN A 410 -7.97 43.49 24.86
N GLY A 411 -8.00 43.82 26.16
CA GLY A 411 -8.70 43.03 27.18
C GLY A 411 -7.79 42.34 28.20
N ASP A 412 -8.41 41.64 29.14
CA ASP A 412 -7.70 40.80 30.11
C ASP A 412 -7.00 39.63 29.38
N ALA A 413 -5.82 39.25 29.86
CA ALA A 413 -5.05 38.17 29.25
C ALA A 413 -5.85 36.85 29.26
N ILE A 414 -6.23 36.38 28.07
CA ILE A 414 -6.79 35.04 27.87
C ILE A 414 -5.65 34.04 28.03
N PRO A 415 -5.90 32.88 28.66
CA PRO A 415 -4.90 31.83 28.73
C PRO A 415 -4.41 31.44 27.33
N ASP A 416 -3.09 31.44 27.10
CA ASP A 416 -2.46 31.12 25.80
C ASP A 416 -2.95 29.80 25.19
N ARG A 417 -3.47 28.88 26.02
CA ARG A 417 -4.11 27.63 25.59
C ARG A 417 -5.23 27.80 24.57
N TYR A 418 -5.79 29.01 24.43
CA TYR A 418 -6.89 29.28 23.51
C TYR A 418 -6.47 29.85 22.16
N ALA A 419 -5.23 30.31 22.02
CA ALA A 419 -4.70 30.78 20.74
C ALA A 419 -4.86 29.75 19.60
N PRO A 420 -4.66 28.43 19.82
CA PRO A 420 -4.85 27.44 18.76
C PRO A 420 -6.27 27.38 18.19
N TYR A 421 -7.31 27.63 19.00
CA TYR A 421 -8.70 27.63 18.53
C TYR A 421 -8.95 28.78 17.57
N TRP A 422 -8.44 29.98 17.90
CA TRP A 422 -8.55 31.17 17.07
C TRP A 422 -7.96 30.95 15.68
N TRP A 423 -6.68 30.57 15.63
CA TRP A 423 -5.99 30.38 14.36
C TRP A 423 -6.61 29.24 13.53
N SER A 424 -7.11 28.19 14.20
CA SER A 424 -7.77 27.07 13.54
C SER A 424 -9.12 27.46 12.92
N ALA A 425 -9.86 28.40 13.51
CA ALA A 425 -11.12 28.89 12.96
C ALA A 425 -10.90 29.64 11.64
N ALA A 426 -9.98 30.61 11.61
CA ALA A 426 -9.67 31.39 10.40
C ALA A 426 -9.16 30.50 9.27
N ILE A 427 -8.22 29.59 9.57
CA ILE A 427 -7.67 28.65 8.59
C ILE A 427 -8.74 27.69 8.07
N GLY A 428 -9.64 27.21 8.95
CA GLY A 428 -10.74 26.31 8.57
C GLY A 428 -11.69 26.89 7.54
N LEU A 429 -11.83 28.21 7.50
CA LEU A 429 -12.66 28.96 6.55
C LEU A 429 -11.90 29.36 5.27
N GLY A 430 -10.63 28.97 5.14
CA GLY A 430 -9.78 29.39 4.03
C GLY A 430 -9.35 30.86 4.11
N LEU A 431 -9.35 31.45 5.31
CA LEU A 431 -8.97 32.84 5.57
C LEU A 431 -7.58 32.92 6.19
N PRO A 432 -6.81 34.02 5.97
CA PRO A 432 -5.50 34.20 6.58
C PRO A 432 -5.58 34.23 8.10
N SER A 433 -4.51 33.84 8.80
CA SER A 433 -4.45 33.90 10.27
C SER A 433 -4.77 35.31 10.81
N THR A 434 -4.45 36.36 10.07
CA THR A 434 -4.74 37.75 10.42
C THR A 434 -6.21 38.18 10.28
N SER A 435 -7.11 37.29 9.86
CA SER A 435 -8.54 37.61 9.69
C SER A 435 -9.22 37.88 11.02
N THR A 436 -10.06 38.92 11.05
CA THR A 436 -10.88 39.31 12.19
C THR A 436 -12.19 38.53 12.25
N CYS A 437 -12.91 38.60 13.38
CA CYS A 437 -14.23 37.99 13.46
C CYS A 437 -15.21 38.58 12.45
N ALA A 438 -15.09 39.88 12.16
CA ALA A 438 -15.89 40.54 11.13
C ALA A 438 -15.66 39.95 9.74
N ASP A 439 -14.42 39.58 9.40
CA ASP A 439 -14.10 38.93 8.12
C ASP A 439 -14.73 37.54 8.02
N MET A 440 -14.92 36.87 9.15
CA MET A 440 -15.48 35.52 9.25
C MET A 440 -17.01 35.51 9.40
N ALA A 441 -17.66 36.65 9.62
CA ALA A 441 -19.07 36.75 10.03
C ALA A 441 -20.06 36.06 9.07
N ALA A 442 -19.77 36.09 7.76
CA ALA A 442 -20.61 35.44 6.74
C ALA A 442 -20.76 33.93 6.95
N HIS A 443 -19.80 33.30 7.62
CA HIS A 443 -19.76 31.85 7.87
C HIS A 443 -20.40 31.44 9.20
N CYS A 444 -20.90 32.38 10.01
CA CYS A 444 -21.48 32.09 11.32
C CYS A 444 -22.70 31.17 11.29
N HIS A 445 -23.36 31.04 10.13
CA HIS A 445 -24.54 30.21 9.92
C HIS A 445 -24.24 28.88 9.24
N ASP A 446 -22.99 28.61 8.86
CA ASP A 446 -22.63 27.34 8.24
C ASP A 446 -22.67 26.21 9.30
N PRO A 447 -23.15 25.01 8.93
CA PRO A 447 -23.22 23.87 9.87
C PRO A 447 -21.86 23.56 10.51
N ASP A 448 -20.78 23.64 9.73
CA ASP A 448 -19.44 23.26 10.13
C ASP A 448 -18.67 24.37 10.89
N SER A 449 -19.25 25.57 11.03
CA SER A 449 -18.62 26.74 11.66
C SER A 449 -18.72 26.75 13.20
N GLN A 450 -18.67 25.59 13.84
CA GLN A 450 -18.79 25.47 15.31
C GLN A 450 -17.63 26.16 16.02
N LEU A 451 -16.41 25.93 15.54
CA LEU A 451 -15.22 26.56 16.09
C LEU A 451 -15.23 28.08 15.92
N LEU A 452 -15.73 28.57 14.76
CA LEU A 452 -15.92 29.99 14.53
C LEU A 452 -16.87 30.59 15.58
N ARG A 453 -18.02 29.96 15.84
CA ARG A 453 -18.98 30.44 16.86
C ARG A 453 -18.39 30.43 18.27
N MET A 454 -17.43 29.55 18.56
CA MET A 454 -16.71 29.55 19.83
C MET A 454 -15.74 30.72 19.97
N VAL A 455 -15.00 31.06 18.91
CA VAL A 455 -13.98 32.11 18.98
C VAL A 455 -14.51 33.50 18.62
N CYS A 456 -15.62 33.57 17.90
CA CYS A 456 -16.31 34.80 17.47
C CYS A 456 -17.75 34.79 17.97
N SER A 457 -17.95 34.49 19.26
CA SER A 457 -19.29 34.34 19.81
C SER A 457 -20.14 35.60 19.67
N VAL A 458 -19.58 36.80 19.82
CA VAL A 458 -20.34 38.05 19.73
C VAL A 458 -20.65 38.37 18.27
N THR A 459 -19.65 38.34 17.39
CA THR A 459 -19.87 38.57 15.95
C THR A 459 -20.85 37.55 15.36
N CYS A 460 -20.81 36.30 15.80
CA CYS A 460 -21.78 35.30 15.39
C CYS A 460 -23.14 35.40 16.10
N GLY A 461 -23.40 36.40 16.94
CA GLY A 461 -24.70 36.62 17.57
C GLY A 461 -25.07 35.59 18.65
N CYS A 462 -24.10 34.97 19.33
CA CYS A 462 -24.37 34.11 20.49
C CYS A 462 -24.82 34.91 21.73
N THR A 463 -24.71 36.24 21.73
CA THR A 463 -25.11 37.18 22.80
C THR A 463 -26.39 37.94 22.50
N ASP A 464 -26.85 37.92 21.26
CA ASP A 464 -27.98 38.71 20.82
C ASP A 464 -29.26 37.85 20.83
N PRO A 465 -30.24 38.12 21.72
CA PRO A 465 -31.50 37.38 21.75
C PRO A 465 -32.34 37.57 20.47
N ALA A 466 -32.10 38.64 19.71
CA ALA A 466 -32.80 38.90 18.44
C ALA A 466 -32.10 38.28 17.23
N ALA A 467 -30.91 37.68 17.40
CA ALA A 467 -30.24 36.98 16.31
C ALA A 467 -30.97 35.68 15.94
N ASN A 468 -30.70 35.18 14.75
CA ASN A 468 -31.18 33.87 14.31
C ASN A 468 -30.76 32.77 15.31
N ALA A 469 -31.73 32.04 15.86
CA ALA A 469 -31.55 31.01 16.87
C ALA A 469 -30.78 29.75 16.38
N MET A 470 -30.64 29.56 15.07
CA MET A 470 -29.97 28.38 14.50
C MET A 470 -28.47 28.37 14.86
N TYR A 471 -28.00 27.22 15.33
CA TYR A 471 -26.63 27.01 15.84
C TYR A 471 -26.23 27.87 17.05
N LYS A 472 -27.17 28.58 17.70
CA LYS A 472 -26.89 29.41 18.89
C LYS A 472 -26.92 28.63 20.20
N VAL A 473 -26.34 27.44 20.18
CA VAL A 473 -26.27 26.54 21.33
C VAL A 473 -24.84 26.12 21.62
N ARG A 474 -24.62 25.58 22.82
CA ARG A 474 -23.30 25.16 23.28
C ARG A 474 -22.68 24.04 22.46
N ALA A 475 -23.48 23.06 22.04
CA ALA A 475 -23.00 21.99 21.18
C ALA A 475 -22.50 22.50 19.82
N GLN A 476 -22.91 23.71 19.42
CA GLN A 476 -22.59 24.34 18.16
C GLN A 476 -21.57 25.47 18.30
N GLY A 477 -20.90 25.56 19.46
CA GLY A 477 -19.77 26.47 19.68
C GLY A 477 -20.07 27.70 20.53
N CYS A 478 -21.32 28.12 20.75
CA CYS A 478 -21.58 29.30 21.58
C CYS A 478 -21.16 29.10 23.04
N LEU A 479 -20.34 30.00 23.59
CA LEU A 479 -19.86 29.94 24.97
C LEU A 479 -21.01 30.04 25.99
N GLN A 480 -20.90 29.35 27.13
CA GLN A 480 -21.92 29.40 28.19
C GLN A 480 -22.08 30.81 28.76
N GLN A 481 -21.00 31.58 28.90
CA GLN A 481 -21.09 32.96 29.40
C GLN A 481 -21.89 33.85 28.46
N CYS A 482 -21.67 33.74 27.15
CA CYS A 482 -22.47 34.46 26.15
C CYS A 482 -23.96 34.14 26.29
N ARG A 483 -24.30 32.87 26.51
CA ARG A 483 -25.69 32.46 26.73
C ARG A 483 -26.30 33.00 28.02
N ASN A 484 -25.51 33.15 29.07
CA ASN A 484 -25.98 33.76 30.31
C ASN A 484 -26.25 35.26 30.10
N GLU A 485 -25.42 35.93 29.28
CA GLU A 485 -25.67 37.32 28.87
C GLU A 485 -26.94 37.44 28.05
N VAL A 486 -27.21 36.51 27.11
CA VAL A 486 -28.49 36.46 26.39
C VAL A 486 -29.64 36.42 27.38
N GLN A 487 -29.59 35.56 28.40
CA GLN A 487 -30.66 35.46 29.39
C GLN A 487 -30.89 36.79 30.15
N PHE A 488 -29.82 37.52 30.45
CA PHE A 488 -29.92 38.85 31.04
C PHE A 488 -30.62 39.84 30.08
N TRP A 489 -30.17 39.93 28.83
CA TRP A 489 -30.76 40.82 27.83
C TRP A 489 -32.20 40.44 27.49
N THR A 490 -32.51 39.14 27.42
CA THR A 490 -33.88 38.66 27.21
C THR A 490 -34.81 39.17 28.30
N SER A 491 -34.35 39.28 29.56
CA SER A 491 -35.19 39.79 30.65
C SER A 491 -35.62 41.25 30.48
N GLU A 492 -34.86 42.03 29.70
CA GLU A 492 -35.11 43.45 29.40
C GLU A 492 -35.92 43.66 28.12
N LEU A 493 -36.11 42.63 27.29
CA LEU A 493 -36.89 42.73 26.06
C LEU A 493 -38.38 42.93 26.37
N PRO A 494 -39.13 43.62 25.49
CA PRO A 494 -40.59 43.66 25.59
C PRO A 494 -41.18 42.25 25.37
N CYS A 495 -42.33 41.98 25.99
CA CYS A 495 -43.11 40.77 25.73
C CYS A 495 -43.88 40.90 24.40
N GLU A 496 -43.15 40.99 23.31
CA GLU A 496 -43.71 41.14 21.96
C GLU A 496 -43.06 40.13 21.03
N ASP A 497 -43.89 39.42 20.27
CA ASP A 497 -43.45 38.48 19.24
C ASP A 497 -42.86 39.24 18.06
N VAL A 498 -41.75 38.75 17.49
CA VAL A 498 -41.23 39.32 16.24
C VAL A 498 -42.22 39.12 15.09
N GLU A 499 -42.22 40.08 14.16
CA GLU A 499 -43.00 39.96 12.93
C GLU A 499 -42.52 38.77 12.09
N ALA A 500 -43.45 38.15 11.36
CA ALA A 500 -43.16 36.96 10.55
C ALA A 500 -42.11 37.23 9.46
N ASP A 501 -42.01 38.46 8.96
CA ASP A 501 -41.02 38.90 7.97
C ASP A 501 -39.68 39.35 8.58
N SER A 502 -39.52 39.27 9.90
CA SER A 502 -38.27 39.64 10.57
C SER A 502 -37.09 38.79 10.04
N PRO A 503 -35.90 39.38 9.78
CA PRO A 503 -34.77 38.66 9.21
C PRO A 503 -34.33 37.44 10.04
N ALA A 504 -34.37 37.54 11.38
CA ALA A 504 -33.99 36.46 12.27
C ALA A 504 -34.93 35.25 12.15
N TRP A 505 -36.24 35.50 12.10
CA TRP A 505 -37.26 34.45 11.92
C TRP A 505 -37.15 33.78 10.55
N GLN A 506 -37.04 34.59 9.50
CA GLN A 506 -36.89 34.10 8.12
C GLN A 506 -35.64 33.23 7.97
N THR A 507 -34.49 33.73 8.47
CA THR A 507 -33.21 33.01 8.38
C THR A 507 -33.23 31.69 9.18
N PHE A 508 -33.88 31.66 10.34
CA PHE A 508 -34.01 30.44 11.13
C PHE A 508 -34.70 29.34 10.31
N TRP A 509 -35.84 29.65 9.72
CA TRP A 509 -36.64 28.68 8.96
C TRP A 509 -36.05 28.37 7.58
N ASP A 510 -35.29 29.28 6.98
CA ASP A 510 -34.52 28.99 5.76
C ASP A 510 -33.42 27.95 6.01
N LEU A 511 -32.75 28.02 7.16
CA LEU A 511 -31.69 27.08 7.51
C LEU A 511 -32.23 25.75 8.05
N TYR A 512 -33.39 25.76 8.70
CA TYR A 512 -33.92 24.63 9.47
C TYR A 512 -33.97 23.30 8.70
N PRO A 513 -34.54 23.19 7.48
CA PRO A 513 -34.56 21.92 6.76
C PRO A 513 -33.17 21.34 6.50
N SER A 514 -32.22 22.19 6.08
CA SER A 514 -30.84 21.77 5.79
C SER A 514 -30.07 21.38 7.05
N ALA A 515 -30.29 22.09 8.15
CA ALA A 515 -29.69 21.80 9.45
C ALA A 515 -30.17 20.45 10.00
N MET A 516 -31.47 20.17 9.89
CA MET A 516 -32.05 18.89 10.33
C MET A 516 -31.58 17.73 9.47
N GLU A 517 -31.46 17.92 8.16
CA GLU A 517 -30.91 16.91 7.26
C GLU A 517 -29.45 16.58 7.61
N ALA A 518 -28.61 17.61 7.78
CA ALA A 518 -27.20 17.44 8.12
C ALA A 518 -27.00 16.72 9.46
N PHE A 519 -27.85 17.03 10.47
CA PHE A 519 -27.65 16.53 11.83
C PHE A 519 -28.29 15.16 12.08
N TYR A 520 -29.47 14.88 11.49
CA TYR A 520 -30.23 13.66 11.78
C TYR A 520 -30.38 12.71 10.59
N GLY A 521 -29.94 13.09 9.38
CA GLY A 521 -30.06 12.26 8.19
C GLY A 521 -31.51 12.08 7.75
N ALA A 522 -32.23 13.18 7.53
CA ALA A 522 -33.63 13.17 7.12
C ALA A 522 -33.84 12.45 5.77
N SER A 523 -34.81 11.54 5.71
CA SER A 523 -35.28 10.93 4.45
C SER A 523 -35.93 11.95 3.51
N ASP A 524 -36.06 11.63 2.22
CA ASP A 524 -36.69 12.52 1.24
C ASP A 524 -38.12 12.94 1.63
N SER A 525 -38.91 12.03 2.22
CA SER A 525 -40.24 12.35 2.73
C SER A 525 -40.22 13.26 3.95
N GLN A 526 -39.22 13.11 4.83
CA GLN A 526 -39.05 14.02 5.96
C GLN A 526 -38.57 15.39 5.49
N ARG A 527 -37.70 15.45 4.47
CA ARG A 527 -37.23 16.72 3.88
C ARG A 527 -38.40 17.57 3.37
N SER A 528 -39.35 16.97 2.65
CA SER A 528 -40.52 17.71 2.14
C SER A 528 -41.47 18.16 3.27
N GLN A 529 -41.62 17.35 4.33
CA GLN A 529 -42.37 17.74 5.53
C GLN A 529 -41.70 18.91 6.26
N LEU A 530 -40.38 18.87 6.45
CA LEU A 530 -39.61 19.94 7.08
C LEU A 530 -39.70 21.25 6.27
N GLN A 531 -39.62 21.19 4.94
CA GLN A 531 -39.80 22.36 4.07
C GLN A 531 -41.20 22.94 4.18
N THR A 532 -42.23 22.09 4.21
CA THR A 532 -43.63 22.52 4.37
C THR A 532 -43.84 23.17 5.74
N LEU A 533 -43.30 22.57 6.80
CA LEU A 533 -43.34 23.13 8.15
C LEU A 533 -42.64 24.50 8.20
N ALA A 534 -41.43 24.60 7.65
CA ALA A 534 -40.68 25.85 7.60
C ALA A 534 -41.47 26.94 6.86
N GLN A 535 -42.07 26.64 5.70
CA GLN A 535 -42.88 27.61 4.96
C GLN A 535 -44.10 28.06 5.75
N ASN A 536 -44.83 27.13 6.39
CA ASN A 536 -45.98 27.48 7.22
C ASN A 536 -45.59 28.39 8.39
N MET A 537 -44.45 28.12 9.03
CA MET A 537 -43.89 28.95 10.10
C MET A 537 -43.47 30.34 9.61
N LYS A 538 -42.89 30.44 8.41
CA LYS A 538 -42.56 31.72 7.78
C LYS A 538 -43.81 32.54 7.46
N ASP A 539 -44.89 31.90 7.01
CA ASP A 539 -46.13 32.59 6.63
C ASP A 539 -46.96 33.04 7.84
N SER A 540 -46.96 32.25 8.92
CA SER A 540 -47.84 32.47 10.08
C SER A 540 -47.14 33.15 11.27
N GLY A 541 -45.80 33.20 11.26
CA GLY A 541 -44.99 33.76 12.34
C GLY A 541 -45.13 33.00 13.66
N CYS A 542 -44.96 33.73 14.76
CA CYS A 542 -44.99 33.18 16.12
C CYS A 542 -46.31 32.49 16.50
N SER A 543 -47.43 32.83 15.86
CA SER A 543 -48.76 32.30 16.21
C SER A 543 -48.87 30.77 16.11
N LEU A 544 -48.06 30.12 15.26
CA LEU A 544 -48.01 28.66 15.15
C LEU A 544 -47.30 27.97 16.32
N LEU A 545 -46.57 28.72 17.14
CA LEU A 545 -45.90 28.20 18.34
C LEU A 545 -46.81 28.17 19.58
N ALA A 546 -48.09 28.54 19.43
CA ALA A 546 -49.02 28.63 20.55
C ALA A 546 -49.12 27.30 21.32
N PRO A 547 -49.23 27.34 22.67
CA PRO A 547 -49.23 26.12 23.49
C PRO A 547 -50.29 25.09 23.09
N ASP A 548 -51.45 25.57 22.63
CA ASP A 548 -52.58 24.73 22.24
C ASP A 548 -52.33 23.93 20.95
N LEU A 549 -51.28 24.27 20.20
CA LEU A 549 -50.93 23.63 18.93
C LEU A 549 -49.84 22.56 19.07
N GLU A 550 -49.31 22.32 20.28
CA GLU A 550 -48.21 21.36 20.54
C GLU A 550 -47.12 21.40 19.45
N ALA A 551 -46.62 22.61 19.14
CA ALA A 551 -45.63 22.82 18.10
C ALA A 551 -44.27 22.19 18.46
N ASN A 552 -44.20 20.88 18.28
CA ASN A 552 -43.03 20.05 18.46
C ASN A 552 -42.32 19.87 17.12
N ASP A 553 -41.01 19.84 17.18
CA ASP A 553 -40.17 19.42 16.08
C ASP A 553 -40.53 17.97 15.67
N PRO A 554 -40.86 17.70 14.40
CA PRO A 554 -41.37 16.40 13.96
C PRO A 554 -40.32 15.28 14.00
N LEU A 555 -39.03 15.59 14.19
CA LEU A 555 -37.94 14.61 14.24
C LEU A 555 -37.43 14.38 15.67
N THR A 556 -37.33 15.44 16.46
CA THR A 556 -36.76 15.39 17.82
C THR A 556 -37.82 15.39 18.91
N GLU A 557 -39.08 15.68 18.55
CA GLU A 557 -40.22 15.83 19.48
C GLU A 557 -40.01 16.95 20.52
N VAL A 558 -39.01 17.81 20.33
CA VAL A 558 -38.72 18.94 21.21
C VAL A 558 -39.59 20.14 20.82
N ARG A 559 -40.16 20.83 21.80
CA ARG A 559 -40.91 22.07 21.59
C ARG A 559 -39.99 23.17 21.06
N PHE A 560 -40.37 23.82 19.96
CA PHE A 560 -39.57 24.90 19.38
C PHE A 560 -39.34 26.07 20.36
N CYS A 561 -40.33 26.39 21.19
CA CYS A 561 -40.24 27.40 22.25
C CYS A 561 -39.14 27.11 23.27
N ASP A 562 -38.81 25.83 23.50
CA ASP A 562 -37.82 25.38 24.49
C ASP A 562 -36.42 25.22 23.88
N GLY A 563 -36.32 25.13 22.54
CA GLY A 563 -35.06 24.99 21.80
C GLY A 563 -34.49 23.58 21.83
N HIS A 564 -33.60 23.26 20.89
CA HIS A 564 -32.91 21.98 20.85
C HIS A 564 -31.46 22.11 21.36
N PRO A 565 -31.05 21.42 22.44
CA PRO A 565 -29.76 21.64 23.10
C PRO A 565 -28.54 21.40 22.20
N GLN A 566 -28.69 20.59 21.14
CA GLN A 566 -27.62 20.33 20.19
C GLN A 566 -27.66 21.16 18.90
N LEU A 567 -28.76 21.87 18.61
CA LEU A 567 -28.93 22.48 17.29
C LEU A 567 -29.34 23.95 17.32
N PHE A 568 -30.38 24.34 18.05
CA PHE A 568 -30.91 25.71 18.00
C PHE A 568 -31.37 26.23 19.36
N ALA A 569 -31.22 27.54 19.57
CA ALA A 569 -31.64 28.23 20.78
C ALA A 569 -33.18 28.29 20.91
N PRO A 570 -33.73 28.50 22.11
CA PRO A 570 -35.16 28.57 22.33
C PRO A 570 -35.82 29.67 21.49
N LEU A 571 -36.87 29.34 20.71
CA LEU A 571 -37.60 30.36 19.94
C LEU A 571 -38.45 31.29 20.82
N SER A 572 -38.56 31.01 22.12
CA SER A 572 -39.12 31.95 23.10
C SER A 572 -38.37 33.30 23.15
N GLN A 573 -37.14 33.37 22.64
CA GLN A 573 -36.39 34.62 22.51
C GLN A 573 -36.92 35.52 21.37
N LEU A 574 -37.43 34.92 20.30
CA LEU A 574 -38.05 35.62 19.17
C LEU A 574 -39.56 35.78 19.34
N CYS A 575 -40.20 34.82 19.99
CA CYS A 575 -41.66 34.76 20.16
C CYS A 575 -42.05 34.70 21.66
N PRO A 576 -41.66 35.70 22.48
CA PRO A 576 -41.88 35.64 23.91
C PRO A 576 -43.37 35.71 24.27
N ALA A 577 -44.20 36.50 23.58
CA ALA A 577 -45.63 36.60 23.90
C ALA A 577 -46.36 35.27 23.67
N THR A 578 -46.02 34.55 22.61
CA THR A 578 -46.61 33.24 22.33
C THR A 578 -46.02 32.11 23.19
N CYS A 579 -44.70 32.08 23.38
CA CYS A 579 -44.03 30.97 24.05
C CYS A 579 -44.01 31.05 25.59
N CYS A 580 -44.13 32.24 26.18
CA CYS A 580 -43.92 32.47 27.62
C CYS A 580 -45.18 32.36 28.48
N THR A 581 -46.08 31.43 28.14
CA THR A 581 -47.27 31.13 28.96
C THR A 581 -46.95 30.35 30.23
N SER A 582 -45.73 29.85 30.36
CA SER A 582 -45.20 29.15 31.54
C SER A 582 -43.83 29.74 31.91
N SER A 583 -43.40 29.52 33.16
CA SER A 583 -42.13 30.04 33.68
C SER A 583 -40.93 29.35 33.02
N SER A 584 -40.61 29.71 31.78
CA SER A 584 -39.36 29.35 31.11
C SER A 584 -38.27 30.34 31.50
N ALA A 585 -37.05 29.83 31.69
CA ALA A 585 -35.89 30.63 32.06
C ALA A 585 -35.45 31.61 30.96
N PHE A 586 -35.99 31.46 29.74
CA PHE A 586 -35.65 32.27 28.56
C PHE A 586 -36.75 33.29 28.21
N CYS A 587 -37.66 33.57 29.13
CA CYS A 587 -38.73 34.52 28.91
C CYS A 587 -38.38 35.91 29.44
N PRO A 588 -38.76 36.97 28.72
CA PRO A 588 -38.67 38.33 29.25
C PRO A 588 -39.45 38.49 30.55
N SER A 589 -38.91 39.30 31.47
CA SER A 589 -39.55 39.54 32.77
C SER A 589 -40.93 40.21 32.63
N SER A 590 -41.16 40.92 31.52
CA SER A 590 -42.45 41.51 31.17
C SER A 590 -43.53 40.51 30.77
N CYS A 591 -43.17 39.26 30.43
CA CYS A 591 -44.15 38.23 30.06
C CYS A 591 -44.76 37.50 31.26
N SER A 592 -44.15 37.60 32.44
CA SER A 592 -44.65 37.02 33.68
C SER A 592 -45.71 37.91 34.33
N ALA A 593 -46.95 37.82 33.85
CA ALA A 593 -48.14 38.49 34.42
C ALA A 593 -49.22 37.48 34.84
#